data_AF-A0AAE1T7H8-F1
#
_entry.id   AF-A0AAE1T7H8-F1
#
_cell.length_a   1.000
_cell.length_b   1.000
_cell.length_c   1.000
_cell.angle_alpha   90.00
_cell.angle_beta   90.00
_cell.angle_gamma   90.00
#
_symmetry.space_group_name_H-M   'P 1'
#
loop_
_entity.id
_entity.type
_entity.pdbx_description
1 polymer ?
#
loop_
_entity_poly.entity_id
_entity_poly.type
_entity_poly.pdbx_seq_one_letter_code
_entity_poly.pdbx_strand_id
1 'polypeptide(L)'
;MSSSSVPSSSSGAAGGGGSSGGGGGGGGPCGACKFLRRKCVAGCIFAPYFDSEQGAAHFAAVHKVFGASNVSKLLLHIPVEKRLDAVVTICYEAQARLRDPVYGCVAHIFALQQQVIIIPITKIY
;
A
#
# COMPACT_ATOMS: atom_id res chain seq x y z
N MET A 1 19.70 22.32 -5.33
CA MET A 1 19.14 21.12 -5.97
C MET A 1 17.82 20.78 -5.28
N SER A 2 16.88 21.72 -5.28
CA SER A 2 15.80 21.85 -6.27
C SER A 2 14.59 20.97 -5.88
N SER A 3 13.81 21.52 -4.97
CA SER A 3 12.45 21.13 -4.61
C SER A 3 11.57 21.03 -5.85
N SER A 4 11.21 19.81 -6.23
CA SER A 4 10.18 19.56 -7.23
C SER A 4 8.87 19.30 -6.51
N SER A 5 8.13 20.39 -6.29
CA SER A 5 6.75 20.40 -5.82
C SER A 5 5.87 19.74 -6.88
N VAL A 6 5.33 18.55 -6.61
CA VAL A 6 4.27 17.98 -7.46
C VAL A 6 2.94 18.69 -7.11
N PRO A 7 2.24 19.30 -8.08
CA PRO A 7 0.95 19.92 -7.81
C PRO A 7 -0.10 18.82 -7.61
N SER A 8 -0.70 18.78 -6.42
CA SER A 8 -1.86 17.94 -6.11
C SER A 8 -3.08 18.49 -6.85
N SER A 9 -3.48 17.81 -7.93
CA SER A 9 -4.69 18.12 -8.68
C SER A 9 -5.92 17.93 -7.79
N SER A 10 -6.55 19.03 -7.39
CA SER A 10 -7.85 19.08 -6.75
C SER A 10 -8.94 18.85 -7.79
N SER A 11 -9.34 17.60 -8.00
CA SER A 11 -10.57 17.28 -8.71
C SER A 11 -11.71 17.12 -7.71
N GLY A 12 -12.45 18.21 -7.48
CA GLY A 12 -13.79 18.14 -6.90
C GLY A 12 -14.79 17.66 -7.96
N ALA A 13 -15.74 16.83 -7.55
CA ALA A 13 -17.05 16.71 -8.20
C ALA A 13 -18.05 16.12 -7.20
N ALA A 14 -19.22 16.75 -7.17
CA ALA A 14 -20.36 16.48 -6.32
C ALA A 14 -21.30 15.42 -6.91
N GLY A 15 -22.18 14.88 -6.06
CA GLY A 15 -23.55 14.50 -6.44
C GLY A 15 -23.78 13.03 -6.83
N GLY A 16 -24.84 12.43 -6.25
CA GLY A 16 -25.45 11.21 -6.76
C GLY A 16 -25.90 10.24 -5.67
N GLY A 17 -27.18 10.32 -5.29
CA GLY A 17 -27.84 9.37 -4.40
C GLY A 17 -27.99 7.96 -5.01
N GLY A 18 -28.32 6.99 -4.17
CA GLY A 18 -28.60 5.62 -4.60
C GLY A 18 -28.23 4.59 -3.54
N SER A 19 -29.25 3.88 -3.06
CA SER A 19 -29.25 3.02 -1.88
C SER A 19 -28.73 1.60 -2.14
N SER A 20 -28.23 1.01 -1.05
CA SER A 20 -28.34 -0.40 -0.61
C SER A 20 -28.14 -1.56 -1.61
N GLY A 21 -27.19 -2.45 -1.28
CA GLY A 21 -27.14 -3.80 -1.82
C GLY A 21 -25.96 -4.65 -1.34
N GLY A 22 -26.08 -5.20 -0.13
CA GLY A 22 -25.64 -6.56 0.26
C GLY A 22 -24.17 -7.02 0.15
N GLY A 23 -23.58 -7.35 1.31
CA GLY A 23 -22.71 -8.53 1.43
C GLY A 23 -21.37 -8.37 2.17
N GLY A 24 -21.38 -8.54 3.51
CA GLY A 24 -20.27 -9.17 4.23
C GLY A 24 -19.33 -8.27 5.06
N GLY A 25 -19.69 -8.00 6.32
CA GLY A 25 -18.75 -7.80 7.43
C GLY A 25 -18.41 -6.35 7.82
N GLY A 26 -19.15 -5.79 8.79
CA GLY A 26 -18.80 -4.55 9.51
C GLY A 26 -19.12 -3.26 8.76
N GLY A 27 -20.19 -2.54 9.16
CA GLY A 27 -20.78 -1.39 8.44
C GLY A 27 -19.94 -0.11 8.32
N GLY A 28 -18.61 -0.20 8.35
CA GLY A 28 -17.69 0.94 8.24
C GLY A 28 -16.90 0.95 6.93
N PRO A 29 -16.25 2.09 6.58
CA PRO A 29 -15.34 2.14 5.45
C PRO A 29 -14.10 1.27 5.69
N CYS A 30 -13.55 0.65 4.64
CA CYS A 30 -12.26 -0.04 4.71
C CYS A 30 -11.13 0.93 5.12
N GLY A 31 -9.99 0.40 5.57
CA GLY A 31 -8.86 1.20 6.07
C GLY A 31 -8.38 2.26 5.08
N ALA A 32 -8.34 1.93 3.79
CA ALA A 32 -8.02 2.88 2.73
C ALA A 32 -9.06 4.00 2.62
N CYS A 33 -10.35 3.68 2.50
CA CYS A 33 -11.41 4.69 2.37
C CYS A 33 -11.54 5.55 3.63
N LYS A 34 -11.30 4.98 4.81
CA LYS A 34 -11.19 5.69 6.09
C LYS A 34 -10.04 6.71 6.05
N PHE A 35 -8.86 6.31 5.58
CA PHE A 35 -7.71 7.21 5.41
C PHE A 35 -7.97 8.32 4.37
N LEU A 36 -8.55 7.98 3.22
CA LEU A 36 -8.92 8.96 2.18
C LEU A 36 -10.12 9.84 2.56
N ARG A 37 -10.81 9.55 3.67
CA ARG A 37 -12.04 10.24 4.10
C ARG A 37 -13.12 10.26 3.01
N ARG A 38 -13.28 9.16 2.28
CA ARG A 38 -14.26 8.99 1.20
C ARG A 38 -15.22 7.83 1.47
N LYS A 39 -16.37 7.83 0.79
CA LYS A 39 -17.34 6.73 0.89
C LYS A 39 -16.76 5.43 0.33
N CYS A 40 -16.87 4.34 1.09
CA CYS A 40 -16.53 3.00 0.61
C CYS A 40 -17.74 2.40 -0.10
N VAL A 41 -17.57 2.03 -1.37
CA VAL A 41 -18.64 1.46 -2.21
C VAL A 41 -18.45 -0.05 -2.39
N ALA A 42 -19.53 -0.74 -2.76
CA ALA A 42 -19.45 -2.14 -3.19
C ALA A 42 -18.49 -2.26 -4.38
N GLY A 43 -17.54 -3.20 -4.31
CA GLY A 43 -16.47 -3.34 -5.30
C GLY A 43 -15.24 -2.47 -5.08
N CYS A 44 -15.08 -1.84 -3.90
CA CYS A 44 -13.85 -1.13 -3.56
C CYS A 44 -12.63 -2.05 -3.66
N ILE A 45 -11.69 -1.73 -4.56
CA ILE A 45 -10.47 -2.52 -4.78
C ILE A 45 -9.58 -2.67 -3.54
N PHE A 46 -9.69 -1.75 -2.56
CA PHE A 46 -8.90 -1.78 -1.34
C PHE A 46 -9.59 -2.52 -0.19
N ALA A 47 -10.91 -2.72 -0.25
CA ALA A 47 -11.66 -3.28 0.86
C ALA A 47 -11.23 -4.71 1.25
N PRO A 48 -10.89 -5.62 0.31
CA PRO A 48 -10.41 -6.95 0.66
C PRO A 48 -9.05 -6.98 1.36
N TYR A 49 -8.28 -5.90 1.30
CA TYR A 49 -6.87 -5.90 1.71
C TYR A 49 -6.55 -4.96 2.88
N PHE A 50 -7.39 -3.96 3.13
CA PHE A 50 -7.20 -2.98 4.20
C PHE A 50 -8.41 -2.97 5.13
N ASP A 51 -8.29 -3.63 6.27
CA ASP A 51 -9.26 -3.66 7.35
C ASP A 51 -9.45 -2.27 8.01
N SER A 52 -10.51 -2.11 8.81
CA SER A 52 -10.86 -0.81 9.39
C SER A 52 -9.98 -0.37 10.58
N GLU A 53 -9.31 -1.33 11.24
CA GLU A 53 -8.51 -1.10 12.45
C GLU A 53 -7.05 -0.77 12.09
N GLN A 54 -6.26 -1.76 11.66
CA GLN A 54 -4.86 -1.53 11.27
C GLN A 54 -4.71 -0.98 9.84
N GLY A 55 -5.67 -1.26 8.95
CA GLY A 55 -5.54 -0.96 7.54
C GLY A 55 -5.40 0.52 7.20
N ALA A 56 -5.91 1.45 8.03
CA ALA A 56 -5.70 2.88 7.80
C ALA A 56 -4.23 3.31 7.99
N ALA A 57 -3.54 2.75 8.99
CA ALA A 57 -2.13 3.05 9.23
C ALA A 57 -1.23 2.43 8.15
N HIS A 58 -1.51 1.19 7.75
CA HIS A 58 -0.80 0.55 6.64
C HIS A 58 -1.02 1.29 5.31
N PHE A 59 -2.26 1.71 5.05
CA PHE A 59 -2.57 2.45 3.84
C PHE A 59 -1.90 3.83 3.80
N ALA A 60 -1.68 4.49 4.95
CA ALA A 60 -0.98 5.76 5.01
C ALA A 60 0.45 5.67 4.43
N ALA A 61 1.18 4.59 4.76
CA ALA A 61 2.52 4.37 4.22
C ALA A 61 2.47 4.14 2.70
N VAL A 62 1.58 3.27 2.26
CA VAL A 62 1.38 2.94 0.84
C VAL A 62 1.00 4.19 0.04
N HIS A 63 0.08 5.00 0.56
CA HIS A 63 -0.34 6.25 -0.06
C HIS A 63 0.81 7.25 -0.16
N LYS A 64 1.65 7.37 0.88
CA LYS A 64 2.77 8.32 0.89
C LYS A 64 3.87 7.94 -0.10
N VAL A 65 4.14 6.64 -0.29
CA VAL A 65 5.25 6.16 -1.13
C VAL A 65 4.83 5.96 -2.58
N PHE A 66 3.69 5.31 -2.81
CA PHE A 66 3.24 4.94 -4.15
C PHE A 66 2.06 5.78 -4.64
N GLY A 67 1.21 6.25 -3.73
CA GLY A 67 -0.03 6.94 -4.07
C GLY A 67 -1.18 5.97 -4.36
N ALA A 68 -2.41 6.35 -3.94
CA ALA A 68 -3.59 5.50 -4.09
C ALA A 68 -3.88 5.12 -5.55
N SER A 69 -3.74 6.05 -6.50
CA SER A 69 -4.04 5.81 -7.92
C SER A 69 -3.07 4.80 -8.54
N ASN A 70 -1.78 4.86 -8.19
CA ASN A 70 -0.78 3.95 -8.75
C ASN A 70 -1.01 2.53 -8.22
N VAL A 71 -1.28 2.39 -6.92
CA VAL A 71 -1.58 1.09 -6.33
C VAL A 71 -2.88 0.52 -6.88
N SER A 72 -3.91 1.34 -7.08
CA SER A 72 -5.15 0.89 -7.73
C SER A 72 -4.89 0.35 -9.14
N LYS A 73 -4.11 1.06 -9.96
CA LYS A 73 -3.76 0.60 -11.32
C LYS A 73 -2.94 -0.70 -11.28
N LEU A 74 -1.95 -0.75 -10.38
CA LEU A 74 -1.11 -1.92 -10.20
C LEU A 74 -1.93 -3.15 -9.82
N LEU A 75 -2.84 -3.04 -8.84
CA LEU A 75 -3.69 -4.15 -8.43
C LEU A 75 -4.63 -4.62 -9.56
N LEU A 76 -5.12 -3.72 -10.40
CA LEU A 76 -5.95 -4.10 -11.55
C LEU A 76 -5.18 -4.94 -12.59
N HIS A 77 -3.87 -4.71 -12.74
CA HIS A 77 -3.01 -5.46 -13.66
C HIS A 77 -2.53 -6.81 -13.11
N ILE A 78 -2.68 -7.03 -11.79
CA ILE A 78 -2.28 -8.28 -11.13
C ILE A 78 -3.47 -9.24 -11.09
N PRO A 79 -3.28 -10.53 -11.44
CA PRO A 79 -4.30 -11.56 -11.29
C PRO A 79 -4.81 -11.64 -9.84
N VAL A 80 -6.11 -11.87 -9.65
CA VAL A 80 -6.79 -11.71 -8.35
C VAL A 80 -6.14 -12.56 -7.25
N GLU A 81 -5.74 -13.78 -7.60
CA GLU A 81 -5.05 -14.75 -6.76
C GLU A 81 -3.71 -14.27 -6.20
N LYS A 82 -3.02 -13.33 -6.88
CA LYS A 82 -1.74 -12.76 -6.44
C LYS A 82 -1.87 -11.38 -5.80
N ARG A 83 -3.07 -10.78 -5.79
CA ARG A 83 -3.25 -9.42 -5.28
C ARG A 83 -2.99 -9.33 -3.78
N LEU A 84 -3.33 -10.36 -3.02
CA LEU A 84 -3.06 -10.37 -1.58
C LEU A 84 -1.56 -10.28 -1.31
N ASP A 85 -0.76 -11.16 -1.93
CA ASP A 85 0.70 -11.13 -1.82
C ASP A 85 1.28 -9.80 -2.30
N ALA A 86 0.77 -9.28 -3.42
CA ALA A 86 1.20 -7.98 -3.93
C ALA A 86 0.95 -6.84 -2.93
N VAL A 87 -0.22 -6.80 -2.28
CA VAL A 87 -0.50 -5.77 -1.26
C VAL A 87 0.43 -5.92 -0.06
N VAL A 88 0.72 -7.14 0.38
CA VAL A 88 1.68 -7.39 1.47
C VAL A 88 3.07 -6.83 1.11
N THR A 89 3.56 -7.11 -0.09
CA THR A 89 4.85 -6.59 -0.58
C THR A 89 4.84 -5.07 -0.68
N ILE A 90 3.79 -4.46 -1.25
CA ILE A 90 3.66 -3.00 -1.38
C ILE A 90 3.67 -2.34 0.01
N CYS A 91 2.95 -2.91 0.99
CA CYS A 91 2.95 -2.42 2.37
C CYS A 91 4.36 -2.49 2.99
N TYR A 92 5.06 -3.60 2.82
CA TYR A 92 6.43 -3.77 3.31
C TYR A 92 7.38 -2.74 2.68
N GLU A 93 7.38 -2.61 1.36
CA GLU A 93 8.23 -1.67 0.64
C GLU A 93 7.94 -0.22 1.03
N ALA A 94 6.67 0.14 1.17
CA ALA A 94 6.27 1.47 1.61
C ALA A 94 6.83 1.77 3.01
N GLN A 95 6.66 0.85 3.96
CA GLN A 95 7.19 1.01 5.31
C GLN A 95 8.71 1.10 5.32
N ALA A 96 9.41 0.28 4.53
CA ALA A 96 10.85 0.34 4.42
C ALA A 96 11.32 1.70 3.87
N ARG A 97 10.65 2.25 2.85
CA ARG A 97 10.93 3.59 2.31
C ARG A 97 10.65 4.71 3.31
N LEU A 98 9.69 4.55 4.21
CA LEU A 98 9.45 5.52 5.29
C LEU A 98 10.56 5.50 6.35
N ARG A 99 11.10 4.32 6.67
CA ARG A 99 12.21 4.17 7.62
C ARG A 99 13.54 4.62 7.04
N ASP A 100 13.80 4.26 5.78
CA ASP A 100 14.99 4.65 5.04
C ASP A 100 14.56 5.30 3.71
N PRO A 101 14.49 6.65 3.66
CA PRO A 101 14.07 7.35 2.44
C PRO A 101 15.06 7.23 1.28
N VAL A 102 16.32 6.86 1.56
CA VAL A 102 17.37 6.74 0.55
C VAL A 102 17.35 5.35 -0.08
N TYR A 103 17.45 4.29 0.73
CA TYR A 103 17.61 2.91 0.25
C TYR A 103 16.37 2.03 0.45
N GLY A 104 15.45 2.38 1.36
CA GLY A 104 14.22 1.63 1.59
C GLY A 104 14.45 0.14 1.88
N CYS A 105 13.81 -0.73 1.10
CA CYS A 105 13.99 -2.18 1.21
C CYS A 105 15.37 -2.66 0.72
N VAL A 106 16.09 -1.88 -0.09
CA VAL A 106 17.41 -2.25 -0.62
C VAL A 106 18.47 -2.31 0.48
N ALA A 107 18.35 -1.48 1.52
CA ALA A 107 19.23 -1.56 2.69
C ALA A 107 19.15 -2.94 3.37
N HIS A 108 17.94 -3.53 3.45
CA HIS A 108 17.77 -4.87 4.00
C HIS A 108 18.40 -5.93 3.10
N ILE A 109 18.26 -5.80 1.77
CA ILE A 109 18.92 -6.69 0.81
C ILE A 109 20.44 -6.63 0.99
N PHE A 110 21.01 -5.43 1.07
CA PHE A 110 22.45 -5.25 1.23
C PHE A 110 22.95 -5.84 2.56
N ALA A 111 22.23 -5.62 3.66
CA ALA A 111 22.58 -6.20 4.97
C ALA A 111 22.58 -7.74 4.93
N LEU A 112 21.59 -8.36 4.27
CA LEU A 112 21.53 -9.81 4.10
C LEU A 112 22.67 -10.32 3.20
N GLN A 113 22.96 -9.63 2.10
CA GLN A 113 24.10 -9.96 1.24
C GLN A 113 25.42 -9.89 2.00
N GLN A 114 25.60 -8.87 2.83
CA GLN A 114 26.80 -8.71 3.65
C GLN A 114 26.91 -9.82 4.70
N GLN A 115 25.81 -10.29 5.31
CA GLN A 115 25.84 -11.45 6.20
C GLN A 115 26.28 -12.73 5.50
N VAL A 116 25.81 -12.98 4.28
CA VAL A 116 26.24 -14.14 3.47
C VAL A 116 27.75 -14.06 3.12
N ILE A 117 28.27 -12.85 2.89
CA ILE A 117 29.69 -12.64 2.60
C ILE A 117 30.55 -12.75 3.87
N ILE A 118 30.07 -12.21 5.01
CA ILE A 118 30.79 -12.19 6.29
C ILE A 118 30.75 -13.55 7.00
N ILE A 119 29.74 -14.38 6.74
CA ILE A 119 29.70 -15.78 7.18
C ILE A 119 30.30 -16.61 6.04
N PRO A 120 31.64 -16.81 5.99
CA PRO A 120 32.21 -17.59 4.93
C PRO A 120 31.68 -19.03 5.03
N ILE A 121 31.29 -19.54 3.87
CA ILE A 121 30.82 -20.91 3.59
C ILE A 121 31.89 -21.96 4.02
N THR A 122 33.09 -21.53 4.41
CA THR A 122 34.19 -22.35 4.96
C THR A 122 34.03 -22.71 6.44
N LYS A 123 32.95 -22.32 7.13
CA LYS A 123 32.60 -22.82 8.47
C LYS A 123 31.61 -24.00 8.45
N ILE A 124 31.29 -24.53 7.26
CA ILE A 124 30.38 -25.69 7.07
C ILE A 124 31.08 -26.87 6.35
N TYR A 125 32.31 -26.70 5.84
CA TYR A 125 33.18 -27.79 5.37
C TYR A 125 34.43 -27.91 6.22
#